data_AF-A0A7W1RQ57-F1
#
_entry.id   AF-A0A7W1RQ57-F1
#
_cell.length_a   1.000
_cell.length_b   1.000
_cell.length_c   1.000
_cell.angle_alpha   90.00
_cell.angle_beta   90.00
_cell.angle_gamma   90.00
#
_symmetry.space_group_name_H-M   'P 1'
#
loop_
_entity.id
_entity.type
_entity.pdbx_description
1 polymer ?
#
loop_
_entity_poly.entity_id
_entity_poly.type
_entity_poly.pdbx_seq_one_letter_code
_entity_poly.pdbx_strand_id
1 'polypeptide(L)' 'WFPTSFMPEFIQHLSKLTIVYWAIEGFIQVLWANCTTRELLPILGILFGIAAVVNAFSVWRFNHGHIFD' A
#
# COMPACT_ATOMS: atom_id res chain seq x y z
N TRP A 1 -11.74 -8.08 -5.14
CA TRP A 1 -10.34 -8.39 -5.49
C TRP A 1 -10.36 -9.34 -6.68
N PHE A 2 -9.54 -9.09 -7.69
CA PHE A 2 -9.33 -10.03 -8.81
C PHE A 2 -7.89 -10.56 -8.69
N PRO A 3 -7.65 -11.88 -8.83
CA PRO A 3 -6.31 -12.44 -8.65
C PRO A 3 -5.34 -11.84 -9.66
N THR A 4 -4.26 -11.23 -9.17
CA THR A 4 -3.25 -10.61 -10.05
C THR A 4 -2.55 -11.66 -10.92
N SER A 5 -2.49 -12.92 -10.49
CA SER A 5 -1.94 -14.03 -11.27
C SER A 5 -2.65 -14.26 -12.61
N PHE A 6 -3.91 -13.81 -12.76
CA PHE A 6 -4.67 -13.90 -14.01
C PHE A 6 -4.61 -12.62 -14.85
N MET A 7 -3.87 -11.60 -14.41
CA MET A 7 -3.70 -10.35 -15.15
C MET A 7 -2.45 -10.40 -16.03
N PRO A 8 -2.39 -9.62 -17.13
CA PRO A 8 -1.16 -9.44 -17.90
C PRO A 8 0.00 -8.93 -17.03
N GLU A 9 1.24 -9.36 -17.32
CA GLU A 9 2.43 -9.06 -16.50
C GLU A 9 2.60 -7.57 -16.19
N PHE A 10 2.32 -6.70 -17.16
CA PHE A 10 2.35 -5.26 -16.98
C PHE A 10 1.45 -4.78 -15.83
N ILE A 11 0.22 -5.30 -15.76
CA ILE A 11 -0.76 -4.94 -14.74
C ILE A 11 -0.35 -5.54 -13.38
N GLN A 12 0.28 -6.72 -13.36
CA GLN A 12 0.80 -7.31 -12.13
C GLN A 12 1.85 -6.44 -11.47
N HIS A 13 2.76 -5.85 -12.26
CA HIS A 13 3.75 -4.92 -11.76
C HIS A 13 3.12 -3.60 -11.32
N LEU A 14 2.21 -3.04 -12.12
CA LEU A 14 1.54 -1.79 -11.81
C LEU A 14 0.69 -1.89 -10.53
N SER A 15 0.05 -3.04 -10.30
CA SER A 15 -0.79 -3.27 -9.12
C SER A 15 -0.02 -3.09 -7.81
N LYS A 16 1.26 -3.47 -7.77
CA LYS A 16 2.13 -3.32 -6.59
C LYS A 16 2.39 -1.86 -6.21
N LEU A 17 2.11 -0.91 -7.09
CA LEU A 17 2.19 0.52 -6.79
C LEU A 17 0.95 1.05 -6.05
N THR A 18 -0.11 0.25 -5.97
CA THR A 18 -1.36 0.64 -5.33
C THR A 18 -1.38 0.21 -3.86
N ILE A 19 -1.94 1.06 -2.99
CA ILE A 19 -2.16 0.69 -1.58
C ILE A 19 -3.11 -0.51 -1.44
N VAL A 20 -4.05 -0.66 -2.37
CA VAL A 20 -5.05 -1.73 -2.37
C VAL A 20 -4.40 -3.11 -2.52
N TYR A 21 -3.37 -3.24 -3.37
CA TYR A 21 -2.65 -4.50 -3.53
C TYR A 21 -2.07 -4.99 -2.20
N TRP A 22 -1.32 -4.13 -1.51
CA TRP A 22 -0.68 -4.47 -0.24
C TRP A 22 -1.71 -4.76 0.87
N ALA A 23 -2.82 -4.03 0.89
CA ALA A 23 -3.90 -4.27 1.84
C ALA A 23 -4.55 -5.65 1.64
N ILE A 24 -4.84 -6.04 0.41
CA ILE A 24 -5.41 -7.36 0.13
C ILE A 24 -4.40 -8.47 0.38
N GLU A 25 -3.15 -8.30 -0.02
CA GLU A 25 -2.09 -9.27 0.24
C GLU A 25 -1.94 -9.57 1.74
N GLY A 26 -1.88 -8.52 2.58
CA GLY A 26 -1.83 -8.69 4.03
C GLY A 26 -3.07 -9.36 4.60
N PHE A 27 -4.25 -9.01 4.10
CA PHE A 27 -5.51 -9.62 4.51
C PHE A 27 -5.57 -11.13 4.18
N ILE A 28 -5.11 -11.52 3.00
CA ILE A 28 -5.01 -12.92 2.59
C ILE A 28 -4.04 -13.68 3.49
N GLN A 29 -2.89 -13.09 3.82
CA GLN A 29 -1.90 -13.74 4.69
C GLN A 29 -2.42 -13.98 6.12
N VAL A 30 -3.18 -13.04 6.68
CA VAL A 30 -3.82 -13.22 8.01
C VAL A 30 -4.91 -14.28 7.96
N LEU A 31 -5.84 -14.17 6.99
CA LEU A 31 -7.04 -15.00 7.00
C LEU A 31 -6.84 -16.40 6.43
N TRP A 32 -5.95 -16.56 5.47
CA TRP A 32 -5.79 -17.79 4.71
C TRP A 32 -4.43 -18.48 4.96
N ALA A 33 -3.36 -17.72 5.23
CA ALA A 33 -2.03 -18.30 5.44
C ALA A 33 -1.68 -18.50 6.93
N ASN A 34 -2.53 -18.03 7.85
CA ASN A 34 -2.31 -18.09 9.30
C ASN A 34 -0.91 -17.55 9.70
N CYS A 35 -0.46 -16.52 8.97
CA CYS A 35 0.85 -15.93 9.17
C CYS A 35 0.98 -15.25 10.54
N THR A 36 2.16 -15.35 11.12
CA THR A 36 2.49 -14.70 12.40
C THR A 36 2.73 -13.21 12.18
N THR A 37 2.56 -12.40 13.22
CA THR A 37 2.77 -10.93 13.18
C THR A 37 4.14 -10.51 12.62
N ARG A 38 5.18 -11.34 12.80
CA ARG A 38 6.53 -11.09 12.26
C ARG A 38 6.58 -11.23 10.74
N GLU A 39 5.81 -12.16 10.17
CA GLU A 39 5.74 -12.38 8.72
C GLU A 39 4.94 -11.27 8.04
N LEU A 40 3.99 -10.67 8.76
CA LEU A 40 3.23 -9.51 8.29
C LEU A 40 4.03 -8.20 8.29
N LEU A 41 5.11 -8.13 9.07
CA LEU A 41 5.90 -6.91 9.28
C LEU A 41 6.33 -6.20 7.99
N PRO A 42 6.82 -6.88 6.93
CA PRO A 42 7.12 -6.21 5.66
C PRO A 42 5.90 -5.53 5.03
N ILE A 43 4.72 -6.17 5.03
CA ILE A 43 3.49 -5.59 4.45
C ILE A 43 3.04 -4.38 5.26
N LEU A 44 3.06 -4.50 6.58
CA LEU A 44 2.76 -3.39 7.48
C LEU A 44 3.76 -2.24 7.28
N GLY A 45 5.04 -2.55 7.09
CA GLY A 45 6.07 -1.56 6.79
C GLY A 45 5.82 -0.81 5.48
N ILE A 46 5.39 -1.50 4.42
CA ILE A 46 5.05 -0.86 3.14
C ILE A 46 3.81 0.02 3.28
N LEU A 47 2.74 -0.48 3.92
CA LEU A 47 1.53 0.31 4.15
C LEU A 47 1.82 1.55 5.01
N PHE A 48 2.63 1.40 6.06
CA PHE A 48 3.07 2.50 6.89
C PHE A 48 3.94 3.50 6.12
N GLY A 49 4.85 3.01 5.28
CA GLY A 49 5.67 3.83 4.39
C GLY A 49 4.83 4.65 3.42
N ILE A 50 3.83 4.04 2.77
CA ILE A 50 2.89 4.74 1.90
C ILE A 50 2.13 5.81 2.69
N ALA A 51 1.61 5.47 3.87
CA ALA A 51 0.87 6.41 4.71
C ALA A 51 1.75 7.59 5.17
N ALA A 52 3.01 7.34 5.52
CA ALA A 52 3.97 8.36 5.91
C ALA A 52 4.32 9.28 4.73
N VAL A 53 4.57 8.72 3.54
CA VAL A 53 4.87 9.49 2.33
C VAL A 53 3.69 10.38 1.94
N VAL A 54 2.47 9.83 1.91
CA VAL A 54 1.27 10.60 1.55
C VAL A 54 1.03 11.70 2.57
N ASN A 55 1.11 11.41 3.88
CA ASN A 55 0.94 12.44 4.91
C ASN A 55 2.02 13.51 4.84
N ALA A 56 3.29 13.13 4.68
CA ALA A 56 4.40 14.09 4.55
C ALA A 56 4.20 14.98 3.32
N PHE A 57 3.79 14.40 2.19
CA PHE A 57 3.46 15.15 0.98
C PHE A 57 2.27 16.09 1.21
N SER A 58 1.22 15.65 1.88
CA SER A 58 0.07 16.48 2.25
C SER A 58 0.51 17.67 3.11
N VAL A 59 1.24 17.43 4.21
CA VAL A 59 1.73 18.50 5.10
C VAL A 59 2.64 19.47 4.35
N TRP A 60 3.56 18.97 3.53
CA TRP A 60 4.43 19.81 2.71
C TRP A 60 3.62 20.69 1.75
N ARG A 61 2.64 20.11 1.06
CA ARG A 61 1.77 20.80 0.10
C ARG A 61 0.85 21.82 0.77
N PHE A 62 0.40 21.56 2.00
CA PHE A 62 -0.36 22.52 2.81
C PHE A 62 0.53 23.68 3.29
N ASN A 63 1.76 23.42 3.69
CA ASN A 63 2.69 24.45 4.16
C ASN A 63 3.25 25.34 3.03
N HIS A 64 3.40 24.80 1.81
CA HIS A 64 3.93 25.54 0.65
C HIS A 64 2.84 26.03 -0.31
N GLY A 65 1.61 25.58 -0.13
CA GLY A 65 0.47 26.09 -0.87
C GLY A 65 0.05 27.43 -0.29
N HIS A 66 0.20 28.51 -1.06
CA HIS A 66 -0.65 29.68 -0.91
C HIS A 66 -2.09 29.28 -1.29
N ILE A 67 -2.77 28.49 -0.45
CA ILE A 67 -4.17 28.10 -0.67
C ILE A 67 -5.11 29.19 -0.13
N PHE A 68 -4.55 30.22 0.52
CA PHE A 68 -5.27 31.33 1.14
C PHE A 68 -4.92 32.71 0.58
N ASP A 69 -4.18 32.78 -0.54
CA ASP A 69 -3.99 34.04 -1.29
C ASP A 69 -4.83 34.05 -2.59
#